data_AF-A0AA41MCB7-F1
#
_entry.id   AF-A0AA41MCB7-F1
#
_cell.length_a   1.000
_cell.length_b   1.000
_cell.length_c   1.000
_cell.angle_alpha   90.00
_cell.angle_beta   90.00
_cell.angle_gamma   90.00
#
_symmetry.space_group_name_H-M   'P 1'
#
loop_
_entity.id
_entity.type
_entity.pdbx_description
1 polymer ?
#
loop_
_entity_poly.entity_id
_entity_poly.type
_entity_poly.pdbx_seq_one_letter_code
_entity_poly.pdbx_strand_id
1 'polypeptide(L)'
;MPRVPDSHHLQGRGELESFRCYGASFSVPKLRLQPAEPLTRSSPEPRGIKNFSPRMLATLLPLLLLPGWVFCSQEGSEGPQSLHMLQIAYFQDPYHVWYQGNASLGGQLTHTLEGLGDNVTILQLQPLEKPESWARTESGLQLYLRQFHGLVRLVHQERKHSVTFPLIIRCFLGCELPPEGSKARVFFEVTVNGSSFVSFQPETALWVADPQAPSRVVTYTLQQLNAYNRTRYELQEFLQDTCVQYVQQYKQIAIDNSKGSQRGRSYTSLVLGVLVGSFIIAGVAVGIFLCIGGRRC
;
A
#
# COMPACT_ATOMS: atom_id res chain seq x y z
N MET A 1 -28.34 18.43 64.62
CA MET A 1 -27.06 17.73 64.89
C MET A 1 -27.24 16.24 64.61
N PRO A 2 -26.20 15.56 64.14
CA PRO A 2 -26.25 14.74 62.93
C PRO A 2 -25.73 13.30 63.15
N ARG A 3 -25.79 12.45 62.11
CA ARG A 3 -24.58 11.73 61.67
C ARG A 3 -24.73 11.15 60.26
N VAL A 4 -23.95 11.75 59.37
CA VAL A 4 -23.46 11.26 58.08
C VAL A 4 -22.52 10.07 58.34
N PRO A 5 -22.43 9.05 57.48
CA PRO A 5 -21.27 8.18 57.43
C PRO A 5 -20.23 8.75 56.45
N ASP A 6 -19.03 8.87 56.99
CA ASP A 6 -17.87 9.57 56.45
C ASP A 6 -17.29 8.97 55.17
N SER A 7 -16.79 9.89 54.35
CA SER A 7 -15.84 9.66 53.27
C SER A 7 -14.47 9.32 53.87
N HIS A 8 -13.99 8.10 53.64
CA HIS A 8 -12.57 7.78 53.81
C HIS A 8 -11.84 7.94 52.48
N HIS A 9 -11.11 9.06 52.41
CA HIS A 9 -9.92 9.25 51.59
C HIS A 9 -8.94 8.09 51.81
N LEU A 10 -8.62 7.35 50.74
CA LEU A 10 -7.34 6.68 50.61
C LEU A 10 -6.62 7.31 49.42
N GLN A 11 -5.72 8.22 49.77
CA GLN A 11 -4.67 8.77 48.93
C GLN A 11 -3.71 7.63 48.56
N GLY A 12 -4.00 6.93 47.45
CA GLY A 12 -3.06 6.03 46.80
C GLY A 12 -2.34 6.77 45.68
N ARG A 13 -1.17 7.32 45.99
CA ARG A 13 -0.21 7.86 45.01
C ARG A 13 0.30 6.68 44.17
N GLY A 14 -0.22 6.53 42.96
CA GLY A 14 0.31 5.63 41.93
C GLY A 14 0.69 6.49 40.73
N GLU A 15 1.95 6.41 40.35
CA GLU A 15 2.64 7.26 39.38
C GLU A 15 1.90 7.35 38.04
N LEU A 16 1.73 8.59 37.55
CA LEU A 16 1.53 8.84 36.12
C LEU A 16 2.81 8.45 35.39
N GLU A 17 2.88 7.22 34.88
CA GLU A 17 3.80 6.93 33.79
C GLU A 17 3.30 7.65 32.54
N SER A 18 3.91 8.80 32.31
CA SER A 18 3.77 9.66 31.14
C SER A 18 4.28 8.93 29.89
N PHE A 19 3.40 8.22 29.19
CA PHE A 19 3.69 7.76 27.83
C PHE A 19 3.42 8.88 26.83
N ARG A 20 4.48 9.62 26.53
CA ARG A 20 4.50 10.71 25.55
C ARG A 20 4.58 10.11 24.14
N CYS A 21 3.42 9.93 23.50
CA CYS A 21 3.32 10.00 22.04
C CYS A 21 2.48 11.24 21.73
N TYR A 22 2.90 12.01 20.73
CA TYR A 22 2.38 13.33 20.41
C TYR A 22 0.84 13.38 20.37
N GLY A 23 0.26 13.90 21.44
CA GLY A 23 -0.93 14.76 21.50
C GLY A 23 -2.20 14.37 20.74
N ALA A 24 -2.98 13.42 21.28
CA ALA A 24 -4.44 13.55 21.41
C ALA A 24 -5.00 12.42 22.29
N SER A 25 -5.69 12.77 23.37
CA SER A 25 -6.43 11.84 24.24
C SER A 25 -7.89 12.26 24.23
N PHE A 26 -8.82 11.43 23.76
CA PHE A 26 -10.24 11.74 23.91
C PHE A 26 -11.13 10.52 24.15
N SER A 27 -11.89 10.65 25.24
CA SER A 27 -13.00 9.81 25.68
C SER A 27 -14.25 10.00 24.81
N VAL A 28 -15.08 8.96 24.71
CA VAL A 28 -16.25 8.86 23.82
C VAL A 28 -17.56 9.30 24.51
N PRO A 29 -18.33 10.26 23.96
CA PRO A 29 -19.75 10.40 24.26
C PRO A 29 -20.66 9.82 23.15
N LYS A 30 -21.79 9.29 23.59
CA LYS A 30 -22.83 8.56 22.84
C LYS A 30 -23.55 9.46 21.82
N LEU A 31 -23.56 9.08 20.54
CA LEU A 31 -24.17 9.82 19.44
C LEU A 31 -25.71 9.73 19.43
N ARG A 32 -26.39 10.87 19.23
CA ARG A 32 -27.81 10.97 18.82
C ARG A 32 -27.85 11.95 17.63
N LEU A 33 -28.27 11.47 16.46
CA LEU A 33 -28.26 12.24 15.20
C LEU A 33 -29.67 12.73 14.85
N GLN A 34 -29.78 13.99 14.42
CA GLN A 34 -30.90 14.52 13.65
C GLN A 34 -30.42 14.92 12.24
N PRO A 35 -31.25 14.86 11.18
CA PRO A 35 -30.84 15.03 9.79
C PRO A 35 -31.03 16.47 9.27
N ALA A 36 -30.22 16.89 8.30
CA ALA A 36 -30.39 18.11 7.51
C ALA A 36 -30.38 17.80 5.99
N GLU A 37 -31.14 18.61 5.23
CA GLU A 37 -31.45 18.50 3.79
C GLU A 37 -30.33 18.95 2.83
N PRO A 38 -30.36 18.53 1.54
CA PRO A 38 -29.30 18.79 0.55
C PRO A 38 -29.61 19.90 -0.47
N LEU A 39 -28.56 20.57 -0.97
CA LEU A 39 -28.60 21.52 -2.10
C LEU A 39 -27.91 20.97 -3.37
N THR A 40 -28.51 21.31 -4.51
CA THR A 40 -28.27 20.87 -5.90
C THR A 40 -27.06 21.53 -6.58
N ARG A 41 -26.43 20.82 -7.54
CA ARG A 41 -25.30 21.27 -8.39
C ARG A 41 -25.64 21.14 -9.88
N SER A 42 -25.24 22.10 -10.70
CA SER A 42 -25.30 22.10 -12.17
C SER A 42 -23.92 21.85 -12.81
N SER A 43 -23.92 21.21 -13.99
CA SER A 43 -22.76 20.76 -14.79
C SER A 43 -22.69 21.51 -16.15
N PRO A 44 -21.54 21.54 -16.84
CA PRO A 44 -21.54 21.63 -18.31
C PRO A 44 -20.64 20.61 -19.04
N GLU A 45 -21.05 20.33 -20.29
CA GLU A 45 -20.57 19.38 -21.31
C GLU A 45 -19.21 19.71 -21.99
N PRO A 46 -18.59 18.75 -22.71
CA PRO A 46 -17.28 18.87 -23.36
C PRO A 46 -17.34 19.09 -24.89
N ARG A 47 -16.21 19.52 -25.49
CA ARG A 47 -16.03 19.56 -26.96
C ARG A 47 -14.66 19.00 -27.40
N GLY A 48 -14.71 18.02 -28.32
CA GLY A 48 -14.06 18.12 -29.63
C GLY A 48 -12.64 17.55 -29.81
N ILE A 49 -12.59 16.38 -30.46
CA ILE A 49 -11.42 15.61 -30.94
C ILE A 49 -10.83 16.20 -32.23
N LYS A 50 -9.50 16.08 -32.45
CA LYS A 50 -8.90 16.07 -33.80
C LYS A 50 -7.80 15.00 -33.93
N ASN A 51 -8.00 14.09 -34.88
CA ASN A 51 -7.10 13.03 -35.31
C ASN A 51 -5.99 13.55 -36.24
N PHE A 52 -4.80 12.96 -36.19
CA PHE A 52 -3.72 13.16 -37.17
C PHE A 52 -3.39 11.85 -37.89
N SER A 53 -3.13 11.97 -39.19
CA SER A 53 -3.15 10.93 -40.24
C SER A 53 -1.77 10.25 -40.46
N PRO A 54 -1.69 9.04 -41.05
CA PRO A 54 -0.54 8.14 -41.02
C PRO A 54 0.32 8.24 -42.28
N ARG A 55 1.49 8.88 -42.22
CA ARG A 55 2.50 8.84 -43.30
C ARG A 55 3.91 9.05 -42.76
N MET A 56 4.51 8.02 -42.17
CA MET A 56 5.98 7.86 -42.05
C MET A 56 6.27 6.40 -41.68
N LEU A 57 6.04 5.47 -42.62
CA LEU A 57 6.30 4.03 -42.41
C LEU A 57 7.28 3.44 -43.44
N ALA A 58 8.15 4.26 -44.05
CA ALA A 58 8.95 3.82 -45.19
C ALA A 58 10.42 4.27 -45.19
N THR A 59 11.05 4.48 -44.03
CA THR A 59 12.48 4.88 -43.96
C THR A 59 13.27 4.30 -42.76
N LEU A 60 12.81 3.20 -42.13
CA LEU A 60 13.47 2.61 -40.95
C LEU A 60 14.02 1.18 -41.16
N LEU A 61 14.53 0.87 -42.36
CA LEU A 61 15.00 -0.49 -42.68
C LEU A 61 16.53 -0.70 -42.88
N PRO A 62 17.46 0.26 -42.66
CA PRO A 62 18.88 -0.09 -42.62
C PRO A 62 19.63 0.26 -41.31
N LEU A 63 18.95 0.47 -40.17
CA LEU A 63 19.62 0.74 -38.88
C LEU A 63 19.79 -0.47 -37.94
N LEU A 64 19.50 -1.68 -38.42
CA LEU A 64 19.50 -2.92 -37.61
C LEU A 64 20.89 -3.60 -37.48
N LEU A 65 21.99 -2.94 -37.83
CA LEU A 65 23.33 -3.55 -37.81
C LEU A 65 24.44 -2.60 -37.31
N LEU A 66 24.37 -2.23 -36.03
CA LEU A 66 25.56 -1.77 -35.27
C LEU A 66 25.64 -2.53 -33.94
N PRO A 67 26.69 -3.33 -33.68
CA PRO A 67 26.97 -3.86 -32.36
C PRO A 67 27.68 -2.76 -31.56
N GLY A 68 26.89 -1.85 -30.98
CA GLY A 68 27.37 -0.78 -30.13
C GLY A 68 27.04 -1.09 -28.67
N TRP A 69 28.05 -1.50 -27.90
CA TRP A 69 28.00 -1.45 -26.45
C TRP A 69 27.72 -0.01 -26.01
N VAL A 70 26.46 0.27 -25.74
CA VAL A 70 26.08 1.36 -24.84
C VAL A 70 25.44 0.67 -23.65
N PHE A 71 26.28 0.42 -22.64
CA PHE A 71 25.81 0.40 -21.27
C PHE A 71 25.21 1.78 -21.01
N CYS A 72 23.93 1.97 -21.35
CA CYS A 72 23.12 2.93 -20.64
C CYS A 72 22.93 2.32 -19.25
N SER A 73 23.86 2.62 -18.35
CA SER A 73 23.46 2.79 -16.96
C SER A 73 22.36 3.84 -17.00
N GLN A 74 21.11 3.37 -16.97
CA GLN A 74 20.00 4.19 -16.56
C GLN A 74 20.43 4.75 -15.20
N GLU A 75 20.86 6.01 -15.17
CA GLU A 75 20.85 6.79 -13.93
C GLU A 75 19.48 6.54 -13.34
N GLY A 76 19.49 5.91 -12.17
CA GLY A 76 18.29 5.38 -11.56
C GLY A 76 17.26 6.49 -11.56
N SER A 77 16.19 6.30 -12.33
CA SER A 77 14.94 6.98 -12.03
C SER A 77 14.74 6.65 -10.57
N GLU A 78 14.93 7.64 -9.69
CA GLU A 78 14.52 7.52 -8.29
C GLU A 78 13.10 6.96 -8.37
N GLY A 79 12.93 5.69 -7.98
CA GLY A 79 11.65 5.02 -8.13
C GLY A 79 10.57 5.86 -7.48
N PRO A 80 9.32 5.81 -7.94
CA PRO A 80 8.23 6.59 -7.35
C PRO A 80 8.27 6.40 -5.83
N GLN A 81 8.45 7.51 -5.11
CA GLN A 81 8.55 7.54 -3.66
C GLN A 81 7.13 7.34 -3.12
N SER A 82 6.67 6.09 -3.08
CA SER A 82 5.29 5.76 -2.73
C SER A 82 5.21 4.64 -1.70
N LEU A 83 4.19 4.72 -0.86
CA LEU A 83 3.72 3.61 -0.03
C LEU A 83 2.33 3.25 -0.50
N HIS A 84 2.17 2.04 -1.01
CA HIS A 84 0.89 1.48 -1.43
C HIS A 84 0.52 0.32 -0.52
N MET A 85 -0.69 0.37 0.03
CA MET A 85 -1.24 -0.65 0.91
C MET A 85 -2.50 -1.23 0.28
N LEU A 86 -2.57 -2.55 0.31
CA LEU A 86 -3.70 -3.32 -0.18
C LEU A 86 -4.24 -4.18 0.97
N GLN A 87 -5.52 -4.05 1.24
CA GLN A 87 -6.26 -4.93 2.14
C GLN A 87 -7.41 -5.54 1.35
N ILE A 88 -7.57 -6.85 1.48
CA ILE A 88 -8.69 -7.64 0.97
C ILE A 88 -9.31 -8.35 2.16
N ALA A 89 -10.62 -8.16 2.33
CA ALA A 89 -11.40 -8.76 3.39
C ALA A 89 -12.48 -9.65 2.77
N TYR A 90 -12.37 -10.95 3.00
CA TYR A 90 -13.31 -11.96 2.53
C TYR A 90 -14.30 -12.27 3.64
N PHE A 91 -15.52 -11.76 3.52
CA PHE A 91 -16.58 -12.02 4.49
C PHE A 91 -17.44 -13.19 4.01
N GLN A 92 -17.43 -14.28 4.77
CA GLN A 92 -18.37 -15.39 4.56
C GLN A 92 -19.76 -15.03 5.07
N ASP A 93 -19.79 -14.28 6.17
CA ASP A 93 -20.97 -13.71 6.81
C ASP A 93 -20.54 -12.45 7.59
N PRO A 94 -21.46 -11.73 8.28
CA PRO A 94 -21.12 -10.49 8.98
C PRO A 94 -20.12 -10.64 10.14
N TYR A 95 -19.89 -11.86 10.63
CA TYR A 95 -19.10 -12.16 11.83
C TYR A 95 -17.79 -12.88 11.50
N HIS A 96 -17.69 -13.55 10.36
CA HIS A 96 -16.48 -14.26 9.94
C HIS A 96 -15.82 -13.60 8.74
N VAL A 97 -14.61 -13.09 8.96
CA VAL A 97 -13.78 -12.42 7.96
C VAL A 97 -12.39 -13.04 7.91
N TRP A 98 -11.91 -13.32 6.71
CA TRP A 98 -10.51 -13.63 6.45
C TRP A 98 -9.86 -12.43 5.76
N TYR A 99 -8.71 -12.00 6.27
CA TYR A 99 -7.95 -10.89 5.72
C TYR A 99 -6.74 -11.39 4.94
N GLN A 100 -6.48 -10.71 3.84
CA GLN A 100 -5.27 -10.83 3.04
C GLN A 100 -4.83 -9.44 2.61
N GLY A 101 -3.57 -9.12 2.70
CA GLY A 101 -3.08 -7.80 2.34
C GLY A 101 -1.58 -7.72 2.26
N ASN A 102 -1.11 -6.62 1.71
CA ASN A 102 0.29 -6.31 1.64
C ASN A 102 0.53 -4.79 1.57
N ALA A 103 1.77 -4.40 1.83
CA ALA A 103 2.23 -3.05 1.56
C ALA A 103 3.51 -3.09 0.73
N SER A 104 3.66 -2.12 -0.15
CA SER A 104 4.84 -1.94 -0.96
C SER A 104 5.37 -0.51 -0.84
N LEU A 105 6.68 -0.38 -0.63
CA LEU A 105 7.41 0.88 -0.54
C LEU A 105 8.30 1.01 -1.78
N GLY A 106 8.08 2.03 -2.61
CA GLY A 106 8.78 2.19 -3.89
C GLY A 106 8.61 1.00 -4.83
N GLY A 107 7.45 0.33 -4.78
CA GLY A 107 7.15 -0.89 -5.55
C GLY A 107 7.74 -2.18 -4.98
N GLN A 108 8.53 -2.12 -3.91
CA GLN A 108 9.06 -3.30 -3.24
C GLN A 108 8.11 -3.78 -2.15
N LEU A 109 7.76 -5.06 -2.13
CA LEU A 109 6.97 -5.67 -1.07
C LEU A 109 7.70 -5.58 0.28
N THR A 110 7.11 -4.88 1.24
CA THR A 110 7.69 -4.65 2.57
C THR A 110 6.88 -5.26 3.70
N HIS A 111 5.56 -5.40 3.52
CA HIS A 111 4.69 -5.97 4.55
C HIS A 111 3.68 -6.95 3.98
N THR A 112 3.26 -7.90 4.81
CA THR A 112 2.15 -8.82 4.54
C THR A 112 1.18 -8.82 5.70
N LEU A 113 -0.08 -9.03 5.40
CA LEU A 113 -1.17 -9.13 6.36
C LEU A 113 -2.01 -10.36 5.98
N GLU A 114 -2.17 -11.30 6.91
CA GLU A 114 -2.97 -12.50 6.67
C GLU A 114 -3.53 -13.05 7.98
N GLY A 115 -4.80 -13.47 7.97
CA GLY A 115 -5.37 -14.21 9.09
C GLY A 115 -6.88 -14.05 9.23
N LEU A 116 -7.43 -14.68 10.26
CA LEU A 116 -8.87 -14.80 10.48
C LEU A 116 -9.33 -13.92 11.63
N GLY A 117 -10.35 -13.08 11.41
CA GLY A 117 -10.96 -12.25 12.44
C GLY A 117 -9.93 -11.36 13.14
N ASP A 118 -9.77 -11.54 14.46
CA ASP A 118 -8.78 -10.83 15.28
C ASP A 118 -7.39 -11.52 15.31
N ASN A 119 -7.28 -12.75 14.81
CA ASN A 119 -6.04 -13.52 14.76
C ASN A 119 -5.29 -13.25 13.46
N VAL A 120 -5.03 -11.97 13.18
CA VAL A 120 -4.33 -11.51 11.98
C VAL A 120 -2.85 -11.38 12.28
N THR A 121 -2.02 -12.00 11.45
CA THR A 121 -0.57 -11.84 11.48
C THR A 121 -0.19 -10.71 10.53
N ILE A 122 0.51 -9.70 11.04
CA ILE A 122 1.06 -8.61 10.24
C ILE A 122 2.58 -8.69 10.35
N LEU A 123 3.26 -8.84 9.21
CA LEU A 123 4.71 -9.00 9.16
C LEU A 123 5.35 -7.86 8.39
N GLN A 124 6.43 -7.32 8.94
CA GLN A 124 7.44 -6.59 8.17
C GLN A 124 8.43 -7.60 7.58
N LEU A 125 8.49 -7.70 6.25
CA LEU A 125 9.41 -8.62 5.56
C LEU A 125 10.87 -8.14 5.63
N GLN A 126 11.04 -6.86 5.90
CA GLN A 126 12.32 -6.23 6.17
C GLN A 126 12.20 -5.43 7.46
N PRO A 127 13.25 -5.36 8.29
CA PRO A 127 13.23 -4.63 9.54
C PRO A 127 13.32 -3.11 9.28
N LEU A 128 12.27 -2.52 8.70
CA LEU A 128 12.18 -1.08 8.45
C LEU A 128 12.03 -0.36 9.79
N GLU A 129 11.08 -0.82 10.61
CA GLU A 129 10.83 -0.25 11.93
C GLU A 129 11.57 -1.03 13.03
N LYS A 130 12.09 -0.31 14.01
CA LYS A 130 12.62 -0.93 15.24
C LYS A 130 11.48 -1.65 15.99
N PRO A 131 11.78 -2.73 16.76
CA PRO A 131 10.76 -3.55 17.40
C PRO A 131 9.69 -2.78 18.20
N GLU A 132 10.09 -1.75 18.96
CA GLU A 132 9.16 -0.92 19.75
C GLU A 132 8.28 0.00 18.89
N SER A 133 8.80 0.51 17.77
CA SER A 133 8.01 1.29 16.80
C SER A 133 7.02 0.37 16.10
N TRP A 134 7.52 -0.77 15.63
CA TRP A 134 6.72 -1.78 14.95
C TRP A 134 5.56 -2.27 15.81
N ALA A 135 5.78 -2.56 17.09
CA ALA A 135 4.73 -3.00 18.01
C ALA A 135 3.58 -1.96 18.14
N ARG A 136 3.90 -0.66 18.07
CA ARG A 136 2.90 0.42 18.08
C ARG A 136 2.14 0.49 16.76
N THR A 137 2.85 0.40 15.64
CA THR A 137 2.25 0.33 14.30
C THR A 137 1.31 -0.86 14.18
N GLU A 138 1.76 -2.04 14.57
CA GLU A 138 0.96 -3.28 14.60
C GLU A 138 -0.29 -3.13 15.47
N SER A 139 -0.16 -2.58 16.68
CA SER A 139 -1.31 -2.33 17.56
C SER A 139 -2.34 -1.39 16.93
N GLY A 140 -1.88 -0.35 16.22
CA GLY A 140 -2.72 0.57 15.46
C GLY A 140 -3.46 -0.13 14.32
N LEU A 141 -2.79 -0.99 13.56
CA LEU A 141 -3.39 -1.78 12.48
C LEU A 141 -4.43 -2.78 13.01
N GLN A 142 -4.14 -3.45 14.13
CA GLN A 142 -5.10 -4.35 14.78
C GLN A 142 -6.37 -3.62 15.26
N LEU A 143 -6.22 -2.40 15.80
CA LEU A 143 -7.36 -1.56 16.14
C LEU A 143 -8.16 -1.17 14.89
N TYR A 144 -7.49 -0.79 13.81
CA TYR A 144 -8.12 -0.46 12.54
C TYR A 144 -8.93 -1.64 11.97
N LEU A 145 -8.38 -2.86 11.95
CA LEU A 145 -9.10 -4.04 11.44
C LEU A 145 -10.37 -4.35 12.25
N ARG A 146 -10.30 -4.21 13.58
CA ARG A 146 -11.48 -4.35 14.46
C ARG A 146 -12.54 -3.29 14.17
N GLN A 147 -12.14 -2.04 13.99
CA GLN A 147 -13.04 -0.93 13.65
C GLN A 147 -13.67 -1.14 12.25
N PHE A 148 -12.87 -1.58 11.28
CA PHE A 148 -13.32 -1.90 9.93
C PHE A 148 -14.38 -3.01 9.94
N HIS A 149 -14.11 -4.13 10.62
CA HIS A 149 -15.09 -5.21 10.79
C HIS A 149 -16.36 -4.72 11.49
N GLY A 150 -16.20 -3.92 12.54
CA GLY A 150 -17.32 -3.30 13.26
C GLY A 150 -18.22 -2.45 12.36
N LEU A 151 -17.64 -1.65 11.46
CA LEU A 151 -18.38 -0.83 10.50
C LEU A 151 -19.13 -1.70 9.48
N VAL A 152 -18.50 -2.73 8.92
CA VAL A 152 -19.16 -3.66 7.98
C VAL A 152 -20.36 -4.33 8.64
N ARG A 153 -20.20 -4.77 9.90
CA ARG A 153 -21.28 -5.37 10.68
C ARG A 153 -22.41 -4.38 10.95
N LEU A 154 -22.09 -3.13 11.30
CA LEU A 154 -23.09 -2.07 11.50
C LEU A 154 -23.89 -1.82 10.22
N VAL A 155 -23.22 -1.66 9.09
CA VAL A 155 -23.87 -1.47 7.78
C VAL A 155 -24.78 -2.64 7.45
N HIS A 156 -24.34 -3.88 7.68
CA HIS A 156 -25.20 -5.05 7.51
C HIS A 156 -26.42 -5.03 8.44
N GLN A 157 -26.26 -4.73 9.73
CA GLN A 157 -27.39 -4.70 10.67
C GLN A 157 -28.46 -3.67 10.25
N GLU A 158 -28.01 -2.51 9.79
CA GLU A 158 -28.87 -1.38 9.42
C GLU A 158 -29.44 -1.50 8.00
N ARG A 159 -28.80 -2.31 7.15
CA ARG A 159 -29.20 -2.55 5.75
C ARG A 159 -29.28 -4.04 5.44
N LYS A 160 -29.85 -4.82 6.37
CA LYS A 160 -29.86 -6.31 6.36
C LYS A 160 -30.34 -6.93 5.06
N HIS A 161 -31.32 -6.32 4.41
CA HIS A 161 -31.89 -6.80 3.14
C HIS A 161 -31.15 -6.35 1.88
N SER A 162 -30.11 -5.52 2.03
CA SER A 162 -29.37 -4.93 0.91
C SER A 162 -27.89 -5.32 0.87
N VAL A 163 -27.41 -6.03 1.90
CA VAL A 163 -26.05 -6.60 1.95
C VAL A 163 -26.15 -8.11 1.84
N THR A 164 -25.57 -8.66 0.79
CA THR A 164 -25.54 -10.11 0.53
C THR A 164 -24.14 -10.64 0.78
N PHE A 165 -24.06 -11.76 1.51
CA PHE A 165 -22.83 -12.50 1.73
C PHE A 165 -22.84 -13.80 0.91
N PRO A 166 -21.67 -14.35 0.52
CA PRO A 166 -20.33 -13.82 0.80
C PRO A 166 -20.04 -12.53 0.03
N LEU A 167 -19.19 -11.67 0.60
CA LEU A 167 -18.73 -10.46 -0.08
C LEU A 167 -17.24 -10.22 0.14
N ILE A 168 -16.63 -9.57 -0.84
CA ILE A 168 -15.20 -9.24 -0.85
C ILE A 168 -15.09 -7.72 -0.84
N ILE A 169 -14.46 -7.18 0.20
CA ILE A 169 -14.12 -5.75 0.27
C ILE A 169 -12.63 -5.62 0.01
N ARG A 170 -12.25 -4.82 -0.98
CA ARG A 170 -10.86 -4.49 -1.25
C ARG A 170 -10.66 -3.00 -1.03
N CYS A 171 -9.75 -2.67 -0.12
CA CYS A 171 -9.28 -1.33 0.17
C CYS A 171 -7.89 -1.15 -0.44
N PHE A 172 -7.71 -0.11 -1.23
CA PHE A 172 -6.43 0.29 -1.79
C PHE A 172 -6.15 1.72 -1.36
N LEU A 173 -5.08 1.92 -0.60
CA LEU A 173 -4.76 3.20 0.01
C LEU A 173 -3.26 3.45 0.02
N GLY A 174 -2.87 4.71 0.12
CA GLY A 174 -1.47 5.05 0.12
C GLY A 174 -1.18 6.52 -0.15
N CYS A 175 0.12 6.79 -0.31
CA CYS A 175 0.66 8.09 -0.65
C CYS A 175 1.78 7.94 -1.68
N GLU A 176 1.90 8.95 -2.54
CA GLU A 176 2.89 9.07 -3.60
C GLU A 176 3.51 10.46 -3.50
N LEU A 177 4.83 10.53 -3.39
CA LEU A 177 5.59 11.76 -3.34
C LEU A 177 6.10 12.11 -4.74
N PRO A 178 5.64 13.22 -5.33
CA PRO A 178 6.17 13.68 -6.60
C PRO A 178 7.63 14.13 -6.46
N PRO A 179 8.45 13.99 -7.52
CA PRO A 179 9.86 14.40 -7.49
C PRO A 179 10.05 15.91 -7.32
N GLU A 180 9.09 16.73 -7.74
CA GLU A 180 9.21 18.20 -7.76
C GLU A 180 8.90 18.87 -6.41
N GLY A 181 8.76 18.12 -5.32
CA GLY A 181 8.45 18.66 -4.00
C GLY A 181 7.03 19.25 -3.87
N SER A 182 6.18 19.02 -4.87
CA SER A 182 4.75 19.33 -4.80
C SER A 182 4.04 18.47 -3.75
N LYS A 183 2.82 18.86 -3.37
CA LYS A 183 2.01 18.14 -2.38
C LYS A 183 1.90 16.65 -2.74
N ALA A 184 2.07 15.78 -1.74
CA ALA A 184 1.90 14.35 -1.88
C ALA A 184 0.51 14.01 -2.43
N ARG A 185 0.45 13.09 -3.40
CA ARG A 185 -0.82 12.50 -3.85
C ARG A 185 -1.18 11.40 -2.87
N VAL A 186 -2.37 11.46 -2.28
CA VAL A 186 -2.83 10.44 -1.35
C VAL A 186 -4.19 9.92 -1.79
N PHE A 187 -4.49 8.67 -1.47
CA PHE A 187 -5.73 8.03 -1.92
C PHE A 187 -6.18 6.95 -0.95
N PHE A 188 -7.50 6.72 -0.94
CA PHE A 188 -8.13 5.55 -0.35
C PHE A 188 -9.36 5.20 -1.18
N GLU A 189 -9.30 4.06 -1.84
CA GLU A 189 -10.34 3.54 -2.71
C GLU A 189 -10.87 2.22 -2.16
N VAL A 190 -12.19 2.07 -2.13
CA VAL A 190 -12.87 0.86 -1.65
C VAL A 190 -13.70 0.29 -2.79
N THR A 191 -13.52 -1.01 -3.00
CA THR A 191 -14.30 -1.80 -3.95
C THR A 191 -15.02 -2.92 -3.20
N VAL A 192 -16.23 -3.26 -3.65
CA VAL A 192 -17.03 -4.38 -3.12
C VAL A 192 -17.34 -5.32 -4.28
N ASN A 193 -16.99 -6.60 -4.14
CA ASN A 193 -17.13 -7.61 -5.18
C ASN A 193 -16.54 -7.17 -6.54
N GLY A 194 -15.38 -6.48 -6.49
CA GLY A 194 -14.68 -5.98 -7.67
C GLY A 194 -15.26 -4.70 -8.29
N SER A 195 -16.41 -4.21 -7.81
CA SER A 195 -17.01 -2.95 -8.27
C SER A 195 -16.60 -1.79 -7.37
N SER A 196 -16.33 -0.62 -7.96
CA SER A 196 -16.05 0.61 -7.21
C SER A 196 -17.23 0.95 -6.29
N PHE A 197 -16.94 1.34 -5.05
CA PHE A 197 -17.96 1.52 -4.01
C PHE A 197 -17.88 2.93 -3.40
N VAL A 198 -16.79 3.26 -2.72
CA VAL A 198 -16.53 4.61 -2.18
C VAL A 198 -15.05 4.95 -2.29
N SER A 199 -14.74 6.24 -2.34
CA SER A 199 -13.37 6.75 -2.28
C SER A 199 -13.26 7.96 -1.36
N PHE A 200 -12.08 8.17 -0.81
CA PHE A 200 -11.78 9.30 0.06
C PHE A 200 -11.23 10.48 -0.75
N GLN A 201 -11.77 11.68 -0.50
CA GLN A 201 -11.32 12.94 -1.07
C GLN A 201 -10.47 13.71 -0.05
N PRO A 202 -9.14 13.73 -0.22
CA PRO A 202 -8.21 14.27 0.78
C PRO A 202 -8.31 15.79 0.97
N GLU A 203 -8.85 16.54 0.01
CA GLU A 203 -8.94 18.01 0.07
C GLU A 203 -10.05 18.45 1.03
N THR A 204 -11.15 17.70 1.07
CA THR A 204 -12.33 18.00 1.90
C THR A 204 -12.45 17.08 3.12
N ALA A 205 -11.58 16.07 3.23
CA ALA A 205 -11.68 15.00 4.21
C ALA A 205 -13.08 14.35 4.20
N LEU A 206 -13.56 13.99 3.01
CA LEU A 206 -14.89 13.40 2.81
C LEU A 206 -14.80 12.13 1.98
N TRP A 207 -15.64 11.17 2.31
CA TRP A 207 -15.91 10.01 1.47
C TRP A 207 -16.99 10.34 0.45
N VAL A 208 -16.81 9.87 -0.77
CA VAL A 208 -17.75 10.03 -1.89
C VAL A 208 -18.09 8.67 -2.49
N ALA A 209 -19.29 8.55 -3.05
CA ALA A 209 -19.70 7.35 -3.78
C ALA A 209 -19.02 7.31 -5.15
N ASP A 210 -18.81 6.10 -5.64
CA ASP A 210 -18.63 5.92 -7.08
C ASP A 210 -19.94 6.26 -7.82
N PRO A 211 -19.90 7.00 -8.95
CA PRO A 211 -21.10 7.35 -9.71
C PRO A 211 -21.95 6.16 -10.15
N GLN A 212 -21.33 4.99 -10.34
CA GLN A 212 -22.00 3.76 -10.78
C GLN A 212 -22.49 2.89 -9.61
N ALA A 213 -22.30 3.32 -8.36
CA ALA A 213 -22.69 2.58 -7.16
C ALA A 213 -23.85 3.20 -6.34
N PRO A 214 -24.87 3.86 -6.90
CA PRO A 214 -25.96 4.40 -6.10
C PRO A 214 -26.77 3.26 -5.46
N SER A 215 -26.71 3.12 -4.15
CA SER A 215 -27.48 2.13 -3.39
C SER A 215 -27.77 2.61 -1.97
N ARG A 216 -28.83 2.06 -1.35
CA ARG A 216 -29.16 2.33 0.06
C ARG A 216 -28.02 1.95 1.02
N VAL A 217 -27.19 0.99 0.62
CA VAL A 217 -25.99 0.58 1.34
C VAL A 217 -24.93 1.67 1.23
N VAL A 218 -24.58 2.11 0.02
CA VAL A 218 -23.60 3.18 -0.21
C VAL A 218 -24.00 4.46 0.52
N THR A 219 -25.25 4.90 0.42
CA THR A 219 -25.72 6.11 1.13
C THR A 219 -25.52 6.00 2.64
N TYR A 220 -25.88 4.86 3.24
CA TYR A 220 -25.70 4.68 4.68
C TYR A 220 -24.22 4.58 5.08
N THR A 221 -23.41 3.88 4.29
CA THR A 221 -21.97 3.80 4.53
C THR A 221 -21.32 5.18 4.47
N LEU A 222 -21.66 6.02 3.49
CA LEU A 222 -21.17 7.39 3.43
C LEU A 222 -21.63 8.25 4.61
N GLN A 223 -22.86 8.08 5.07
CA GLN A 223 -23.33 8.76 6.28
C GLN A 223 -22.46 8.39 7.49
N GLN A 224 -22.15 7.11 7.68
CA GLN A 224 -21.28 6.67 8.77
C GLN A 224 -19.85 7.19 8.60
N LEU A 225 -19.26 7.03 7.41
CA LEU A 225 -17.89 7.46 7.14
C LEU A 225 -17.69 8.98 7.23
N ASN A 226 -18.72 9.77 6.92
CA ASN A 226 -18.63 11.23 6.99
C ASN A 226 -19.11 11.82 8.34
N ALA A 227 -19.59 11.00 9.28
CA ALA A 227 -20.08 11.48 10.57
C ALA A 227 -18.99 11.69 11.63
N TYR A 228 -17.84 11.02 11.50
CA TYR A 228 -16.84 10.95 12.57
C TYR A 228 -15.49 11.52 12.17
N ASN A 229 -14.80 12.16 13.12
CA ASN A 229 -13.44 12.66 12.92
C ASN A 229 -12.45 11.53 12.59
N ARG A 230 -12.63 10.37 13.22
CA ARG A 230 -11.80 9.17 13.03
C ARG A 230 -11.74 8.73 11.56
N THR A 231 -12.88 8.73 10.87
CA THR A 231 -13.00 8.31 9.47
C THR A 231 -12.73 9.44 8.49
N ARG A 232 -12.53 10.67 8.96
CA ARG A 232 -12.32 11.86 8.13
C ARG A 232 -10.94 12.47 8.35
N TYR A 233 -10.76 13.21 9.44
CA TYR A 233 -9.57 14.00 9.71
C TYR A 233 -8.41 13.15 10.18
N GLU A 234 -8.65 12.15 11.05
CA GLU A 234 -7.58 11.24 11.46
C GLU A 234 -7.11 10.36 10.29
N LEU A 235 -8.03 10.00 9.39
CA LEU A 235 -7.66 9.31 8.15
C LEU A 235 -6.86 10.22 7.21
N GLN A 236 -7.27 11.50 7.10
CA GLN A 236 -6.53 12.50 6.33
C GLN A 236 -5.11 12.66 6.86
N GLU A 237 -4.94 12.80 8.17
CA GLU A 237 -3.64 12.89 8.85
C GLU A 237 -2.80 11.63 8.64
N PHE A 238 -3.40 10.43 8.76
CA PHE A 238 -2.70 9.18 8.44
C PHE A 238 -2.14 9.19 7.00
N LEU A 239 -2.95 9.61 6.02
CA LEU A 239 -2.56 9.60 4.61
C LEU A 239 -1.57 10.72 4.26
N GLN A 240 -1.80 11.94 4.75
CA GLN A 240 -1.03 13.13 4.38
C GLN A 240 0.25 13.30 5.19
N ASP A 241 0.26 12.84 6.44
CA ASP A 241 1.40 13.00 7.34
C ASP A 241 2.07 11.67 7.61
N THR A 242 1.35 10.70 8.20
CA THR A 242 1.97 9.44 8.66
C THR A 242 2.56 8.66 7.48
N CYS A 243 1.79 8.45 6.42
CA CYS A 243 2.24 7.74 5.22
C CYS A 243 3.41 8.47 4.55
N VAL A 244 3.31 9.79 4.40
CA VAL A 244 4.36 10.61 3.76
C VAL A 244 5.66 10.56 4.55
N GLN A 245 5.60 10.74 5.87
CA GLN A 245 6.76 10.63 6.74
C GLN A 245 7.36 9.21 6.68
N TYR A 246 6.52 8.17 6.65
CA TYR A 246 6.97 6.79 6.52
C TYR A 246 7.79 6.58 5.23
N VAL A 247 7.30 7.08 4.08
CA VAL A 247 8.04 6.97 2.82
C VAL A 247 9.37 7.71 2.91
N GLN A 248 9.36 8.95 3.40
CA GLN A 248 10.58 9.76 3.52
C GLN A 248 11.62 9.11 4.43
N GLN A 249 11.19 8.52 5.53
CA GLN A 249 12.06 7.89 6.52
C GLN A 249 12.66 6.57 6.02
N TYR A 250 11.87 5.74 5.34
CA TYR A 250 12.26 4.35 5.04
C TYR A 250 12.65 4.10 3.58
N LYS A 251 12.50 5.08 2.66
CA LYS A 251 12.83 4.90 1.24
C LYS A 251 14.26 4.40 1.01
N GLN A 252 15.24 4.98 1.71
CA GLN A 252 16.64 4.63 1.49
C GLN A 252 16.95 3.23 2.01
N ILE A 253 16.39 2.87 3.16
CA ILE A 253 16.56 1.53 3.77
C ILE A 253 15.99 0.45 2.84
N ALA A 254 14.80 0.66 2.27
CA ALA A 254 14.23 -0.26 1.30
C ALA A 254 15.10 -0.40 0.03
N ILE A 255 15.58 0.72 -0.52
CA ILE A 255 16.49 0.72 -1.67
C ILE A 255 17.76 -0.08 -1.36
N ASP A 256 18.39 0.14 -0.21
CA ASP A 256 19.64 -0.52 0.16
C ASP A 256 19.45 -2.03 0.37
N ASN A 257 18.35 -2.43 1.01
CA ASN A 257 17.99 -3.84 1.19
C ASN A 257 17.70 -4.53 -0.15
N SER A 258 17.07 -3.84 -1.10
CA SER A 258 16.82 -4.38 -2.45
C SER A 258 18.12 -4.64 -3.23
N LYS A 259 19.09 -3.73 -3.11
CA LYS A 259 20.42 -3.85 -3.74
C LYS A 259 21.26 -4.96 -3.09
N GLY A 260 21.15 -5.13 -1.77
CA GLY A 260 21.79 -6.23 -1.03
C GLY A 260 21.35 -7.61 -1.52
N SER A 261 20.07 -7.76 -1.86
CA SER A 261 19.51 -8.99 -2.44
C SER A 261 20.00 -9.26 -3.88
N GLN A 262 20.19 -8.21 -4.70
CA GLN A 262 20.68 -8.33 -6.08
C GLN A 262 22.19 -8.56 -6.20
N ARG A 263 22.98 -8.45 -5.13
CA ARG A 263 24.41 -8.79 -5.14
C ARG A 263 24.64 -10.31 -5.07
N GLY A 264 23.81 -11.08 -5.77
CA GLY A 264 24.03 -12.49 -6.06
C GLY A 264 25.30 -12.66 -6.90
N ARG A 265 26.14 -13.63 -6.53
CA ARG A 265 27.45 -13.94 -7.12
C ARG A 265 27.50 -13.66 -8.62
N SER A 266 28.39 -12.73 -9.02
CA SER A 266 28.73 -12.53 -10.42
C SER A 266 29.32 -13.82 -10.99
N TYR A 267 28.54 -14.54 -11.80
CA TYR A 267 28.99 -15.73 -12.52
C TYR A 267 30.00 -15.41 -13.63
N THR A 268 30.33 -14.12 -13.84
CA THR A 268 31.33 -13.67 -14.82
C THR A 268 32.68 -14.35 -14.64
N SER A 269 33.12 -14.57 -13.40
CA SER A 269 34.38 -15.28 -13.12
C SER A 269 34.32 -16.76 -13.51
N LEU A 270 33.18 -17.42 -13.25
CA LEU A 270 32.98 -18.83 -13.61
C LEU A 270 32.87 -19.00 -15.14
N VAL A 271 32.12 -18.12 -15.82
CA VAL A 271 31.95 -18.13 -17.27
C VAL A 271 33.29 -17.85 -17.97
N LEU A 272 34.07 -16.88 -17.49
CA LEU A 272 35.40 -16.60 -18.02
C LEU A 272 36.34 -17.80 -17.82
N GLY A 273 36.28 -18.46 -16.65
CA GLY A 273 37.06 -19.66 -16.38
C GLY A 273 36.72 -20.83 -17.32
N VAL A 274 35.43 -21.06 -17.61
CA VAL A 274 34.97 -22.10 -18.54
C VAL A 274 35.39 -21.79 -19.99
N LEU A 275 35.30 -20.53 -20.41
CA LEU A 275 35.75 -20.11 -21.75
C LEU A 275 37.26 -20.29 -21.91
N VAL A 276 38.06 -19.81 -20.96
CA VAL A 276 39.52 -19.98 -21.01
C VAL A 276 39.90 -21.47 -21.00
N GLY A 277 39.28 -22.27 -20.12
CA GLY A 277 39.54 -23.71 -20.06
C GLY A 277 39.23 -24.44 -21.37
N SER A 278 38.12 -24.11 -22.03
CA SER A 278 37.74 -24.73 -23.30
C SER A 278 38.68 -24.38 -24.45
N PHE A 279 39.21 -23.14 -24.51
CA PHE A 279 40.22 -22.77 -25.50
C PHE A 279 41.54 -23.51 -25.31
N ILE A 280 41.99 -23.73 -24.07
CA ILE A 280 43.21 -24.49 -23.80
C ILE A 280 43.06 -25.95 -24.26
N ILE A 281 41.93 -26.58 -23.94
CA ILE A 281 41.66 -27.97 -24.35
C ILE A 281 41.62 -28.09 -25.87
N ALA A 282 40.96 -27.16 -26.56
CA ALA A 282 40.91 -27.14 -28.03
C ALA A 282 42.31 -26.95 -28.64
N GLY A 283 43.12 -26.04 -28.08
CA GLY A 283 44.50 -25.81 -28.53
C GLY A 283 45.38 -27.05 -28.38
N VAL A 284 45.27 -27.75 -27.25
CA VAL A 284 46.00 -29.01 -27.02
C VAL A 284 45.55 -30.09 -28.01
N ALA A 285 44.25 -30.25 -28.24
CA ALA A 285 43.72 -31.22 -29.20
C ALA A 285 44.21 -30.96 -30.62
N VAL A 286 44.20 -29.70 -31.07
CA VAL A 286 44.73 -29.31 -32.39
C VAL A 286 46.24 -29.54 -32.48
N GLY A 287 47.00 -29.20 -31.44
CA GLY A 287 48.43 -29.46 -31.38
C GLY A 287 48.77 -30.95 -31.49
N ILE A 288 48.05 -31.81 -30.76
CA ILE A 288 48.21 -33.27 -30.87
C ILE A 288 47.87 -33.75 -32.28
N PHE A 289 46.76 -33.26 -32.86
CA PHE A 289 46.34 -33.66 -34.20
C PHE A 289 47.36 -33.28 -35.28
N LEU A 290 47.97 -32.10 -35.18
CA LEU A 290 49.02 -31.65 -36.09
C LEU A 290 50.33 -32.43 -35.90
N CYS A 291 50.71 -32.72 -34.65
CA CYS A 291 51.94 -33.48 -34.35
C CYS A 291 51.85 -34.97 -34.74
N ILE A 292 50.66 -35.57 -34.71
CA ILE A 292 50.46 -37.00 -35.04
C ILE A 292 50.01 -37.18 -36.50
N GLY A 293 49.23 -36.24 -37.06
CA GLY A 293 48.67 -36.33 -38.42
C GLY A 293 49.58 -35.85 -39.56
N GLY A 294 50.73 -35.23 -39.25
CA GLY A 294 51.67 -34.69 -40.23
C GLY A 294 52.62 -35.71 -40.89
N ARG A 295 52.63 -36.98 -40.46
CA ARG A 295 53.34 -38.05 -41.19
C ARG A 295 52.40 -38.73 -42.18
N ARG A 296 52.24 -38.10 -43.35
CA ARG A 296 51.94 -38.82 -44.59
C ARG A 296 53.25 -38.98 -45.36
N CYS A 297 53.59 -40.23 -45.67
CA CYS A 297 54.62 -40.56 -46.66
C CYS A 297 54.29 -39.95 -48.02
#